data_AF-A0A0U4VUH3-F1
#
_entry.id   AF-A0A0U4VUH3-F1
#
_cell.length_a   1.000
_cell.length_b   1.000
_cell.length_c   1.000
_cell.angle_alpha   90.00
_cell.angle_beta   90.00
_cell.angle_gamma   90.00
#
_symmetry.space_group_name_H-M   'P 1'
#
loop_
_entity.id
_entity.type
_entity.pdbx_description
1 polymer ?
#
loop_
_entity_poly.entity_id
_entity_poly.type
_entity_poly.pdbx_seq_one_letter_code
_entity_poly.pdbx_strand_id
1 'polypeptide(L)'
;MITVSELKKIISAGLPVRKPVGSNLYFRLNQYSVASWEFRYVINGKRRYMTIGKYPEMSLSEANRKAGEMTALRNEGKDPLVEKNRAQSAQAYNCDRLFDDWFEHDLRPRLKHPQIPYRIYGKDIHPVIGELSVASVTPLDIRKILVNIRESKRPTVCNDALMYMKQLFQHGIKIGLLTNNPAATFTTNDAGGIEEAKSRALTEEEIAEVFRVFRENISSFGRDNYIACCLFLMLGVRKSELCEAKWSEFDLDNALWHLPKERMKTGVPITIPLPSQASNRSLYGVLTGQINS
;
A
#
# COMPACT_ATOMS: atom_id res chain seq x y z
N MET A 1 34.26 -6.63 -42.84
CA MET A 1 33.09 -6.09 -42.11
C MET A 1 32.09 -5.57 -43.13
N ILE A 2 30.79 -5.81 -42.93
CA ILE A 2 29.75 -5.28 -43.82
C ILE A 2 29.75 -3.75 -43.75
N THR A 3 29.62 -3.08 -44.89
CA THR A 3 29.56 -1.61 -44.97
C THR A 3 28.11 -1.11 -44.92
N VAL A 4 27.92 0.15 -44.50
CA VAL A 4 26.58 0.79 -44.52
C VAL A 4 26.00 0.83 -45.95
N SER A 5 26.85 0.96 -46.96
CA SER A 5 26.46 0.91 -48.37
C SER A 5 25.88 -0.46 -48.77
N GLU A 6 26.48 -1.55 -48.29
CA GLU A 6 25.95 -2.91 -48.53
C GLU A 6 24.60 -3.14 -47.84
N LEU A 7 24.38 -2.58 -46.65
CA LEU A 7 23.09 -2.67 -45.97
C LEU A 7 21.98 -1.96 -46.74
N LYS A 8 22.27 -0.79 -47.34
CA LYS A 8 21.31 -0.08 -48.20
C LYS A 8 20.92 -0.92 -49.42
N LYS A 9 21.87 -1.61 -50.05
CA LYS A 9 21.59 -2.54 -51.16
C LYS A 9 20.69 -3.69 -50.74
N ILE A 10 20.93 -4.25 -49.55
CA ILE A 10 20.10 -5.33 -49.00
C ILE A 10 18.66 -4.86 -48.78
N ILE A 11 18.46 -3.66 -48.22
CA ILE A 11 17.14 -3.10 -48.01
C ILE A 11 16.42 -2.87 -49.35
N SER A 12 17.14 -2.33 -50.35
CA SER A 12 16.61 -2.10 -51.69
C SER A 12 16.19 -3.38 -52.40
N ALA A 13 16.81 -4.53 -52.11
CA ALA A 13 16.43 -5.81 -52.66
C ALA A 13 15.11 -6.34 -52.07
N GLY A 14 14.68 -5.85 -50.90
CA GLY A 14 13.40 -6.19 -50.26
C GLY A 14 13.25 -7.63 -49.76
N LEU A 15 14.24 -8.50 -49.98
CA LEU A 15 14.17 -9.90 -49.60
C LEU A 15 14.52 -10.09 -48.11
N PRO A 16 13.69 -10.82 -47.34
CA PRO A 16 13.97 -11.10 -45.94
C PRO A 16 15.32 -11.79 -45.78
N VAL A 17 16.19 -11.21 -44.97
CA VAL A 17 17.54 -11.71 -44.79
C VAL A 17 18.05 -11.43 -43.38
N ARG A 18 18.86 -12.35 -42.87
CA ARG A 18 19.63 -12.17 -41.65
C ARG A 18 21.10 -12.31 -41.98
N LYS A 19 21.89 -11.26 -41.75
CA LYS A 19 23.30 -11.21 -42.15
C LYS A 19 24.20 -10.86 -40.96
N PRO A 20 25.30 -11.60 -40.71
CA PRO A 20 26.24 -11.26 -39.65
C PRO A 20 26.96 -9.96 -39.98
N VAL A 21 27.08 -9.08 -38.98
CA VAL A 21 27.77 -7.78 -39.11
C VAL A 21 28.87 -7.58 -38.06
N GLY A 22 28.90 -8.42 -37.03
CA GLY A 22 29.93 -8.47 -35.99
C GLY A 22 29.92 -9.82 -35.26
N SER A 23 30.74 -10.00 -34.22
CA SER A 23 30.95 -11.30 -33.55
C SER A 23 29.65 -11.95 -33.03
N ASN A 24 28.79 -11.14 -32.41
CA ASN A 24 27.48 -11.57 -31.90
C ASN A 24 26.34 -10.68 -32.42
N LEU A 25 26.58 -9.91 -33.50
CA LEU A 25 25.65 -8.93 -34.02
C LEU A 25 25.24 -9.26 -35.45
N TYR A 26 23.93 -9.18 -35.71
CA TYR A 26 23.30 -9.47 -36.98
C TYR A 26 22.44 -8.30 -37.43
N PHE A 27 22.42 -8.04 -38.72
CA PHE A 27 21.41 -7.24 -39.38
C PHE A 27 20.27 -8.16 -39.82
N ARG A 28 19.02 -7.79 -39.53
CA ARG A 28 17.84 -8.52 -40.00
C ARG A 28 16.91 -7.58 -40.75
N LEU A 29 16.54 -7.98 -41.96
CA LEU A 29 15.39 -7.48 -42.71
C LEU A 29 14.29 -8.54 -42.62
N ASN A 30 13.11 -8.18 -42.12
CA ASN A 30 11.99 -9.12 -42.01
C ASN A 30 11.11 -9.12 -43.28
N GLN A 31 10.05 -9.95 -43.28
CA GLN A 31 9.06 -10.06 -44.38
C GLN A 31 8.24 -8.79 -44.63
N TYR A 32 8.29 -7.82 -43.72
CA TYR A 32 7.59 -6.54 -43.82
C TYR A 32 8.58 -5.39 -44.14
N SER A 33 9.78 -5.72 -44.64
CA SER A 33 10.85 -4.76 -44.95
C SER A 33 11.30 -3.89 -43.76
N VAL A 34 11.06 -4.36 -42.52
CA VAL A 34 11.55 -3.69 -41.31
C VAL A 34 12.96 -4.20 -40.99
N ALA A 35 13.90 -3.26 -40.95
CA ALA A 35 15.31 -3.51 -40.66
C ALA A 35 15.60 -3.34 -39.16
N SER A 36 16.39 -4.25 -38.59
CA SER A 36 16.74 -4.24 -37.17
C SER A 36 18.10 -4.89 -36.89
N TRP A 37 18.65 -4.55 -35.74
CA TRP A 37 19.85 -5.18 -35.18
C TRP A 37 19.45 -6.30 -34.21
N GLU A 38 20.02 -7.48 -34.42
CA GLU A 38 19.81 -8.66 -33.57
C GLU A 38 21.11 -9.09 -32.91
N PHE A 39 21.08 -9.27 -31.60
CA PHE A 39 22.15 -9.88 -30.82
C PHE A 39 21.94 -11.41 -30.76
N ARG A 40 22.96 -12.17 -31.15
CA ARG A 40 22.98 -13.63 -31.09
C ARG A 40 23.76 -14.09 -29.86
N TYR A 41 23.17 -14.99 -29.08
CA TYR A 41 23.84 -15.58 -27.91
C TYR A 41 23.43 -17.03 -27.68
N VAL A 42 24.19 -17.71 -26.82
CA VAL A 42 23.89 -19.05 -26.32
C VAL A 42 23.73 -18.95 -24.81
N ILE A 43 22.66 -19.53 -24.27
CA ILE A 43 22.45 -19.70 -22.83
C ILE A 43 21.75 -21.03 -22.60
N ASN A 44 22.13 -21.77 -21.55
CA ASN A 44 21.59 -23.10 -21.26
C ASN A 44 21.61 -24.05 -22.47
N GLY A 45 22.70 -24.01 -23.26
CA GLY A 45 22.88 -24.81 -24.48
C GLY A 45 22.01 -24.42 -25.68
N LYS A 46 21.11 -23.44 -25.55
CA LYS A 46 20.19 -23.00 -26.61
C LYS A 46 20.67 -21.70 -27.25
N ARG A 47 20.74 -21.68 -28.58
CA ARG A 47 20.99 -20.46 -29.38
C ARG A 47 19.73 -19.60 -29.42
N ARG A 48 19.87 -18.31 -29.13
CA ARG A 48 18.80 -17.31 -29.17
C ARG A 48 19.24 -16.06 -29.94
N TYR A 49 18.24 -15.38 -30.48
CA TYR A 49 18.38 -14.05 -31.08
C TYR A 49 17.48 -13.08 -30.32
N MET A 50 17.97 -11.88 -30.05
CA MET A 50 17.15 -10.79 -29.51
C MET A 50 17.35 -9.51 -30.31
N THR A 51 16.25 -8.82 -30.62
CA THR A 51 16.34 -7.50 -31.26
C THR A 51 16.79 -6.46 -30.23
N ILE A 52 17.87 -5.75 -30.54
CA ILE A 52 18.48 -4.73 -29.65
C ILE A 52 18.18 -3.29 -30.10
N GLY A 53 17.80 -3.08 -31.36
CA GLY A 53 17.39 -1.79 -31.92
C GLY A 53 16.91 -1.88 -33.36
N LYS A 54 16.23 -0.84 -33.84
CA LYS A 54 15.80 -0.71 -35.24
C LYS A 54 16.86 0.00 -36.07
N TYR A 55 16.93 -0.32 -37.36
CA TYR A 55 17.74 0.43 -38.33
C TYR A 55 16.79 1.30 -39.17
N PRO A 56 17.15 2.55 -39.51
CA PRO A 56 18.42 3.23 -39.24
C PRO A 56 18.48 4.00 -37.91
N GLU A 57 17.42 3.97 -37.10
CA GLU A 57 17.33 4.70 -35.81
C GLU A 57 18.53 4.47 -34.88
N MET A 58 19.04 3.24 -34.85
CA MET A 58 20.27 2.88 -34.15
C MET A 58 21.39 2.65 -35.16
N SER A 59 22.52 3.32 -34.97
CA SER A 59 23.72 3.13 -35.78
C SER A 59 24.40 1.78 -35.52
N LEU A 60 25.26 1.35 -36.45
CA LEU A 60 26.07 0.13 -36.25
C LEU A 60 27.00 0.25 -35.03
N SER A 61 27.50 1.46 -34.74
CA SER A 61 28.35 1.70 -33.56
C SER A 61 27.56 1.50 -32.26
N GLU A 62 26.37 2.10 -32.15
CA GLU A 62 25.49 1.92 -30.98
C GLU A 62 25.02 0.48 -30.82
N ALA A 63 24.72 -0.20 -31.93
CA ALA A 63 24.35 -1.61 -31.93
C ALA A 63 25.49 -2.50 -31.41
N ASN A 64 26.75 -2.21 -31.79
CA ASN A 64 27.91 -2.90 -31.25
C ASN A 64 28.11 -2.64 -29.76
N ARG A 65 27.98 -1.39 -29.30
CA ARG A 65 28.04 -1.02 -27.88
C ARG A 65 27.02 -1.81 -27.06
N LYS A 66 25.77 -1.83 -27.52
CA LYS A 66 24.66 -2.54 -26.85
C LYS A 66 24.83 -4.06 -26.90
N ALA A 67 25.37 -4.62 -27.98
CA ALA A 67 25.76 -6.03 -28.02
C ALA A 67 26.86 -6.38 -27.00
N GLY A 68 27.78 -5.45 -26.71
CA GLY A 68 28.76 -5.57 -25.64
C GLY A 68 28.12 -5.66 -24.26
N GLU A 69 27.18 -4.75 -23.96
CA GLU A 69 26.41 -4.76 -22.70
C GLU A 69 25.66 -6.09 -22.50
N MET A 70 24.97 -6.58 -23.55
CA MET A 70 24.25 -7.87 -23.49
C MET A 70 25.20 -9.06 -23.35
N THR A 71 26.42 -8.95 -23.88
CA THR A 71 27.46 -9.98 -23.72
C THR A 71 27.95 -10.02 -22.27
N ALA A 72 28.17 -8.88 -21.63
CA ALA A 72 28.54 -8.80 -20.22
C ALA A 72 27.46 -9.43 -19.33
N LEU A 73 26.20 -9.05 -19.55
CA LEU A 73 25.06 -9.59 -18.80
C LEU A 73 24.92 -11.11 -18.94
N ARG A 74 25.14 -11.65 -20.15
CA ARG A 74 25.19 -13.10 -20.38
C ARG A 74 26.36 -13.77 -19.65
N ASN A 75 27.54 -13.13 -19.62
CA ASN A 75 28.71 -13.68 -18.93
C ASN A 75 28.51 -13.73 -17.40
N GLU A 76 27.64 -12.89 -16.85
CA GLU A 76 27.16 -12.98 -15.46
C GLU A 76 26.14 -14.12 -15.25
N GLY A 77 25.83 -14.92 -16.28
CA GLY A 77 24.87 -16.02 -16.22
C GLY A 77 23.40 -15.60 -16.36
N LYS A 78 23.11 -14.33 -16.64
CA LYS A 78 21.74 -13.81 -16.80
C LYS A 78 21.30 -13.92 -18.26
N ASP A 79 20.04 -14.28 -18.51
CA ASP A 79 19.48 -14.29 -19.87
C ASP A 79 19.15 -12.85 -20.32
N PRO A 80 19.82 -12.30 -21.35
CA PRO A 80 19.59 -10.92 -21.78
C PRO A 80 18.16 -10.61 -22.26
N LEU A 81 17.45 -11.59 -22.81
CA LEU A 81 16.07 -11.41 -23.23
C LEU A 81 15.13 -11.37 -22.03
N VAL A 82 15.36 -12.23 -21.03
CA VAL A 82 14.56 -12.26 -19.80
C VAL A 82 14.76 -10.96 -19.01
N GLU A 83 16.00 -10.50 -18.84
CA GLU A 83 16.27 -9.25 -18.12
C GLU A 83 15.72 -8.03 -18.85
N LYS A 84 15.79 -7.99 -20.19
CA LYS A 84 15.13 -6.94 -20.98
C LYS A 84 13.61 -6.93 -20.75
N ASN A 85 12.96 -8.09 -20.79
CA ASN A 85 11.52 -8.21 -20.56
C ASN A 85 11.15 -7.81 -19.13
N ARG A 86 11.92 -8.27 -18.13
CA ARG A 86 11.75 -7.90 -16.72
C ARG A 86 11.85 -6.39 -16.53
N ALA A 87 12.85 -5.73 -17.12
CA ALA A 87 13.01 -4.28 -17.05
C ALA A 87 11.84 -3.53 -17.70
N GLN A 88 11.35 -4.01 -18.84
CA GLN A 88 10.17 -3.42 -19.50
C GLN A 88 8.89 -3.59 -18.67
N SER A 89 8.66 -4.77 -18.11
CA SER A 89 7.51 -5.03 -17.23
C SER A 89 7.57 -4.21 -15.94
N ALA A 90 8.76 -4.01 -15.37
CA ALA A 90 8.96 -3.15 -14.21
C ALA A 90 8.73 -1.67 -14.54
N GLN A 91 9.19 -1.19 -15.71
CA GLN A 91 8.93 0.18 -16.18
C GLN A 91 7.44 0.44 -16.43
N ALA A 92 6.71 -0.57 -16.91
CA ALA A 92 5.26 -0.48 -17.13
C ALA A 92 4.43 -0.58 -15.83
N TYR A 93 5.06 -0.80 -14.68
CA TYR A 93 4.39 -0.89 -13.40
C TYR A 93 4.25 0.52 -12.80
N ASN A 94 3.03 1.06 -12.77
CA ASN A 94 2.73 2.35 -12.15
C ASN A 94 2.34 2.20 -10.68
N CYS A 95 2.26 3.32 -9.96
CA CYS A 95 1.95 3.33 -8.53
C CYS A 95 0.53 2.88 -8.22
N ASP A 96 -0.45 3.09 -9.10
CA ASP A 96 -1.82 2.62 -8.92
C ASP A 96 -1.85 1.09 -8.91
N ARG A 97 -1.21 0.47 -9.90
CA ARG A 97 -1.08 -0.99 -9.95
C ARG A 97 -0.32 -1.55 -8.75
N LEU A 98 0.66 -0.81 -8.22
CA LEU A 98 1.38 -1.20 -7.01
C LEU A 98 0.49 -1.12 -5.78
N PHE A 99 -0.34 -0.08 -5.72
CA PHE A 99 -1.29 0.09 -4.64
C PHE A 99 -2.35 -1.00 -4.66
N ASP A 100 -2.93 -1.33 -5.82
CA ASP A 100 -3.93 -2.38 -5.95
C ASP A 100 -3.38 -3.75 -5.54
N ASP A 101 -2.16 -4.10 -6.00
CA ASP A 101 -1.50 -5.34 -5.62
C ASP A 101 -1.23 -5.41 -4.11
N TRP A 102 -0.71 -4.33 -3.53
CA TRP A 102 -0.50 -4.23 -2.08
C TRP A 102 -1.82 -4.28 -1.30
N PHE A 103 -2.86 -3.64 -1.82
CA PHE A 103 -4.16 -3.54 -1.18
C PHE A 103 -4.82 -4.91 -1.09
N GLU A 104 -4.88 -5.65 -2.20
CA GLU A 104 -5.53 -6.96 -2.25
C GLU A 104 -4.77 -8.03 -1.46
N HIS A 105 -3.44 -8.00 -1.49
CA HIS A 105 -2.62 -9.07 -0.90
C HIS A 105 -2.15 -8.81 0.54
N ASP A 106 -2.15 -7.57 1.03
CA ASP A 106 -1.71 -7.22 2.40
C ASP A 106 -2.80 -6.46 3.17
N LEU A 107 -3.26 -5.32 2.67
CA LEU A 107 -4.13 -4.43 3.46
C LEU A 107 -5.52 -5.03 3.70
N ARG A 108 -6.17 -5.52 2.65
CA ARG A 108 -7.56 -6.00 2.69
C ARG A 108 -7.75 -7.22 3.61
N PRO A 109 -6.87 -8.24 3.61
CA PRO A 109 -6.97 -9.36 4.55
C PRO A 109 -6.64 -8.98 5.99
N ARG A 110 -5.76 -7.98 6.21
CA ARG A 110 -5.21 -7.66 7.52
C ARG A 110 -6.00 -6.59 8.29
N LEU A 111 -6.55 -5.60 7.60
CA LEU A 111 -7.18 -4.45 8.24
C LEU A 111 -8.68 -4.66 8.44
N LYS A 112 -9.18 -4.30 9.63
CA LYS A 112 -10.63 -4.22 9.91
C LYS A 112 -11.34 -3.16 9.05
N HIS A 113 -10.61 -2.12 8.65
CA HIS A 113 -11.15 -0.97 7.91
C HIS A 113 -10.24 -0.60 6.71
N PRO A 114 -10.18 -1.44 5.67
CA PRO A 114 -9.29 -1.22 4.51
C PRO A 114 -9.72 -0.01 3.66
N GLN A 115 -10.96 0.46 3.78
CA GLN A 115 -11.43 1.66 3.08
C GLN A 115 -10.70 2.95 3.49
N ILE A 116 -10.06 2.96 4.67
CA ILE A 116 -9.30 4.12 5.16
C ILE A 116 -8.05 4.37 4.31
N PRO A 117 -7.10 3.41 4.17
CA PRO A 117 -5.97 3.59 3.27
C PRO A 117 -6.40 3.80 1.83
N TYR A 118 -7.44 3.10 1.35
CA TYR A 118 -7.95 3.28 -0.01
C TYR A 118 -8.38 4.73 -0.28
N ARG A 119 -9.15 5.32 0.63
CA ARG A 119 -9.61 6.71 0.54
C ARG A 119 -8.44 7.70 0.59
N ILE A 120 -7.47 7.49 1.48
CA ILE A 120 -6.30 8.38 1.60
C ILE A 120 -5.44 8.28 0.35
N TYR A 121 -5.22 7.07 -0.16
CA TYR A 121 -4.50 6.87 -1.40
C TYR A 121 -5.19 7.60 -2.56
N GLY A 122 -6.46 7.29 -2.83
CA GLY A 122 -7.18 7.87 -3.96
C GLY A 122 -7.33 9.39 -3.89
N LYS A 123 -7.54 9.95 -2.69
CA LYS A 123 -7.75 11.40 -2.54
C LYS A 123 -6.44 12.19 -2.49
N ASP A 124 -5.43 11.68 -1.81
CA ASP A 124 -4.27 12.47 -1.40
C ASP A 124 -2.95 12.02 -2.07
N ILE A 125 -2.80 10.74 -2.44
CA ILE A 125 -1.55 10.18 -3.00
C ILE A 125 -1.63 10.03 -4.53
N HIS A 126 -2.69 9.36 -5.02
CA HIS A 126 -2.94 9.09 -6.43
C HIS A 126 -2.79 10.33 -7.33
N PRO A 127 -3.34 11.52 -6.99
CA PRO A 127 -3.26 12.69 -7.87
C PRO A 127 -1.84 13.17 -8.20
N VAL A 128 -0.83 12.74 -7.45
CA VAL A 128 0.56 13.13 -7.69
C VAL A 128 1.37 12.00 -8.33
N ILE A 129 1.24 10.76 -7.82
CA ILE A 129 2.12 9.66 -8.22
C ILE A 129 1.41 8.47 -8.85
N GLY A 130 0.08 8.38 -8.81
CA GLY A 130 -0.66 7.16 -9.19
C GLY A 130 -0.30 6.61 -10.58
N GLU A 131 -0.27 7.50 -11.57
CA GLU A 131 0.06 7.18 -12.95
C GLU A 131 1.56 7.09 -13.24
N LEU A 132 2.42 7.51 -12.31
CA LEU A 132 3.87 7.47 -12.51
C LEU A 132 4.38 6.03 -12.43
N SER A 133 5.41 5.74 -13.23
CA SER A 133 6.16 4.49 -13.07
C SER A 133 6.75 4.44 -11.68
N VAL A 134 6.61 3.31 -10.98
CA VAL A 134 7.12 3.12 -9.61
C VAL A 134 8.61 3.47 -9.53
N ALA A 135 9.40 3.14 -10.56
CA ALA A 135 10.83 3.42 -10.63
C ALA A 135 11.18 4.90 -10.86
N SER A 136 10.23 5.72 -11.30
CA SER A 136 10.42 7.15 -11.54
C SER A 136 10.07 8.03 -10.35
N VAL A 137 9.43 7.49 -9.30
CA VAL A 137 9.03 8.27 -8.14
C VAL A 137 10.24 8.75 -7.36
N THR A 138 10.28 10.04 -7.07
CA THR A 138 11.37 10.70 -6.36
C THR A 138 10.93 11.18 -4.97
N PRO A 139 11.87 11.47 -4.06
CA PRO A 139 11.56 12.13 -2.79
C PRO A 139 10.82 13.48 -2.95
N LEU A 140 11.01 14.18 -4.07
CA LEU A 140 10.30 15.44 -4.34
C LEU A 140 8.80 15.22 -4.53
N ASP A 141 8.40 14.11 -5.14
CA ASP A 141 7.00 13.75 -5.32
C ASP A 141 6.34 13.44 -3.98
N ILE A 142 7.05 12.72 -3.10
CA ILE A 142 6.61 12.44 -1.72
C ILE A 142 6.40 13.76 -0.98
N ARG A 143 7.39 14.66 -1.03
CA ARG A 143 7.29 15.98 -0.39
C ARG A 143 6.09 16.78 -0.92
N LYS A 144 5.83 16.74 -2.22
CA LYS A 144 4.70 17.43 -2.84
C LYS A 144 3.36 16.93 -2.28
N ILE A 145 3.20 15.61 -2.12
CA ILE A 145 2.01 15.03 -1.48
C ILE A 145 1.83 15.56 -0.05
N LEU A 146 2.89 15.50 0.76
CA LEU A 146 2.83 15.94 2.16
C LEU A 146 2.48 17.43 2.29
N VAL A 147 3.07 18.28 1.43
CA VAL A 147 2.76 19.72 1.39
C VAL A 147 1.28 19.95 1.06
N ASN A 148 0.75 19.30 0.02
CA ASN A 148 -0.66 19.44 -0.38
C ASN A 148 -1.61 19.06 0.77
N ILE A 149 -1.33 17.99 1.50
CA ILE A 149 -2.16 17.57 2.64
C ILE A 149 -2.03 18.56 3.80
N ARG A 150 -0.81 19.06 4.07
CA ARG A 150 -0.58 20.03 5.14
C ARG A 150 -1.31 21.35 4.90
N GLU A 151 -1.34 21.84 3.66
CA GLU A 151 -2.09 23.04 3.26
C GLU A 151 -3.59 22.90 3.53
N SER A 152 -4.13 21.67 3.42
CA SER A 152 -5.52 21.38 3.78
C SER A 152 -5.79 21.24 5.29
N LYS A 153 -4.79 21.53 6.15
CA LYS A 153 -4.88 21.51 7.62
C LYS A 153 -5.32 20.16 8.22
N ARG A 154 -4.87 19.05 7.64
CA ARG A 154 -5.17 17.68 8.08
C ARG A 154 -3.90 16.93 8.56
N PRO A 155 -3.34 17.24 9.74
CA PRO A 155 -2.06 16.67 10.18
C PRO A 155 -2.09 15.14 10.32
N THR A 156 -3.14 14.57 10.91
CA THR A 156 -3.28 13.10 11.04
C THR A 156 -3.31 12.41 9.69
N VAL A 157 -4.05 12.98 8.72
CA VAL A 157 -4.09 12.42 7.35
C VAL A 157 -2.71 12.52 6.67
N CYS A 158 -1.96 13.59 6.96
CA CYS A 158 -0.60 13.74 6.45
C CYS A 158 0.34 12.65 6.99
N ASN A 159 0.25 12.36 8.30
CA ASN A 159 0.99 11.28 8.93
C ASN A 159 0.59 9.90 8.38
N ASP A 160 -0.72 9.65 8.24
CA ASP A 160 -1.24 8.42 7.64
C ASP A 160 -0.75 8.25 6.19
N ALA A 161 -0.80 9.31 5.37
CA ALA A 161 -0.32 9.28 4.00
C ALA A 161 1.17 8.96 3.93
N LEU A 162 2.01 9.57 4.79
CA LEU A 162 3.43 9.22 4.87
C LEU A 162 3.62 7.75 5.22
N MET A 163 2.91 7.26 6.23
CA MET A 163 2.96 5.85 6.64
C MET A 163 2.58 4.92 5.48
N TYR A 164 1.50 5.21 4.75
CA TYR A 164 1.06 4.39 3.61
C TYR A 164 2.04 4.46 2.45
N MET A 165 2.60 5.63 2.12
CA MET A 165 3.64 5.73 1.09
C MET A 165 4.87 4.90 1.46
N LYS A 166 5.32 4.94 2.72
CA LYS A 166 6.42 4.08 3.18
C LYS A 166 6.10 2.60 2.99
N GLN A 167 4.91 2.15 3.37
CA GLN A 167 4.50 0.75 3.22
C GLN A 167 4.33 0.34 1.75
N LEU A 168 3.75 1.19 0.92
CA LEU A 168 3.57 0.97 -0.52
C LEU A 168 4.91 0.74 -1.22
N PHE A 169 5.89 1.62 -1.02
CA PHE A 169 7.21 1.44 -1.65
C PHE A 169 8.01 0.32 -1.01
N GLN A 170 7.79 0.01 0.28
CA GLN A 170 8.34 -1.19 0.89
C GLN A 170 7.78 -2.45 0.24
N HIS A 171 6.49 -2.48 -0.11
CA HIS A 171 5.88 -3.55 -0.89
C HIS A 171 6.52 -3.67 -2.27
N GLY A 172 6.73 -2.55 -2.97
CA GLY A 172 7.46 -2.51 -4.24
C GLY A 172 8.87 -3.12 -4.17
N ILE A 173 9.59 -2.93 -3.05
CA ILE A 173 10.88 -3.59 -2.81
C ILE A 173 10.69 -5.11 -2.62
N LYS A 174 9.71 -5.54 -1.81
CA LYS A 174 9.43 -6.97 -1.55
C LYS A 174 9.16 -7.77 -2.84
N ILE A 175 8.46 -7.17 -3.80
CA ILE A 175 8.15 -7.81 -5.09
C ILE A 175 9.21 -7.54 -6.17
N GLY A 176 10.32 -6.89 -5.82
CA GLY A 176 11.49 -6.71 -6.70
C GLY A 176 11.33 -5.62 -7.77
N LEU A 177 10.38 -4.70 -7.63
CA LEU A 177 10.22 -3.55 -8.54
C LEU A 177 11.15 -2.39 -8.17
N LEU A 178 11.56 -2.30 -6.91
CA LEU A 178 12.40 -1.23 -6.37
C LEU A 178 13.57 -1.79 -5.56
N THR A 179 14.64 -1.00 -5.50
CA THR A 179 15.79 -1.26 -4.63
C THR A 179 15.82 -0.35 -3.41
N ASN A 180 15.14 0.79 -3.47
CA ASN A 180 15.08 1.78 -2.41
C ASN A 180 13.66 2.36 -2.27
N ASN A 181 13.36 2.91 -1.10
CA ASN A 181 12.07 3.50 -0.79
C ASN A 181 12.19 5.04 -0.79
N PRO A 182 11.55 5.76 -1.73
CA PRO A 182 11.67 7.22 -1.83
C PRO A 182 11.07 7.96 -0.64
N ALA A 183 10.20 7.32 0.16
CA ALA A 183 9.61 7.90 1.35
C ALA A 183 10.39 7.58 2.64
N ALA A 184 11.44 6.75 2.59
CA ALA A 184 12.08 6.21 3.80
C ALA A 184 12.61 7.27 4.77
N THR A 185 13.25 8.31 4.25
CA THR A 185 13.95 9.34 5.03
C THR A 185 13.01 10.35 5.68
N PHE A 186 11.76 10.41 5.26
CA PHE A 186 10.77 11.33 5.82
C PHE A 186 10.30 10.89 7.20
N THR A 187 10.10 11.84 8.09
CA THR A 187 9.62 11.63 9.46
C THR A 187 8.27 12.32 9.66
N THR A 188 7.64 12.10 10.81
CA THR A 188 6.39 12.80 11.16
C THR A 188 6.57 14.32 11.15
N ASN A 189 7.77 14.84 11.47
CA ASN A 189 8.08 16.27 11.41
C ASN A 189 8.02 16.84 9.97
N ASP A 190 8.31 16.00 8.97
CA ASP A 190 8.20 16.37 7.55
C ASP A 190 6.74 16.28 7.04
N ALA A 191 5.85 15.67 7.81
CA ALA A 191 4.45 15.42 7.48
C ALA A 191 3.50 16.26 8.34
N GLY A 192 2.72 15.62 9.22
CA GLY A 192 1.70 16.25 10.06
C GLY A 192 2.22 16.79 11.39
N GLY A 193 3.48 16.51 11.73
CA GLY A 193 4.06 16.79 13.03
C GLY A 193 3.73 15.73 14.09
N ILE A 194 4.15 15.99 15.32
CA ILE A 194 3.80 15.19 16.48
C ILE A 194 2.32 15.43 16.78
N GLU A 195 1.53 14.36 16.79
CA GLU A 195 0.12 14.46 17.17
C GLU A 195 0.02 14.75 18.66
N GLU A 196 -0.49 15.92 19.00
CA GLU A 196 -0.84 16.24 20.38
C GLU A 196 -2.07 15.44 20.78
N ALA A 197 -1.93 14.58 21.79
CA ALA A 197 -3.07 13.94 22.40
C ALA A 197 -4.03 15.02 22.91
N LYS A 198 -5.32 14.89 22.60
CA LYS A 198 -6.34 15.76 23.19
C LYS A 198 -6.27 15.60 24.71
N SER A 199 -5.81 16.64 25.40
CA SER A 199 -5.58 16.64 26.85
C SER A 199 -6.86 16.92 27.66
N ARG A 200 -7.96 17.26 27.00
CA ARG A 200 -9.22 17.59 27.66
C ARG A 200 -9.99 16.33 28.02
N ALA A 201 -10.28 16.18 29.31
CA ALA A 201 -11.33 15.32 29.84
C ALA A 201 -12.58 16.16 30.16
N LEU A 202 -13.74 15.51 30.27
CA LEU A 202 -14.94 16.17 30.80
C LEU A 202 -14.78 16.43 32.30
N THR A 203 -15.20 17.60 32.77
CA THR A 203 -15.26 17.88 34.23
C THR A 203 -16.46 17.18 34.87
N GLU A 204 -16.49 17.09 36.19
CA GLU A 204 -17.63 16.51 36.92
C GLU A 204 -18.92 17.31 36.67
N GLU A 205 -18.83 18.63 36.54
CA GLU A 205 -19.97 19.50 36.21
C GLU A 205 -20.47 19.26 34.80
N GLU A 206 -19.57 19.10 33.83
CA GLU A 206 -19.93 18.78 32.44
C GLU A 206 -20.58 17.40 32.35
N ILE A 207 -20.07 16.43 33.10
CA ILE A 207 -20.69 15.10 33.20
C ILE A 207 -22.09 15.22 33.81
N ALA A 208 -22.25 15.94 34.93
CA ALA A 208 -23.55 16.14 35.56
C ALA A 208 -24.56 16.80 34.62
N GLU A 209 -24.11 17.80 33.85
CA GLU A 209 -24.91 18.49 32.84
C GLU A 209 -25.35 17.54 31.72
N VAL A 210 -24.42 16.76 31.15
CA VAL A 210 -24.73 15.75 30.12
C VAL A 210 -25.78 14.76 30.62
N PHE A 211 -25.62 14.25 31.85
CA PHE A 211 -26.59 13.31 32.43
C PHE A 211 -27.94 13.95 32.75
N ARG A 212 -27.99 15.26 33.06
CA ARG A 212 -29.25 16.01 33.17
C ARG A 212 -29.96 16.04 31.82
N VAL A 213 -29.27 16.44 30.76
CA VAL A 213 -29.81 16.49 29.40
C VAL A 213 -30.31 15.12 28.95
N PHE A 214 -29.59 14.04 29.25
CA PHE A 214 -30.05 12.68 28.93
C PHE A 214 -31.38 12.32 29.59
N ARG A 215 -31.58 12.69 30.87
CA ARG A 215 -32.83 12.44 31.59
C ARG A 215 -34.00 13.24 31.04
N GLU A 216 -33.77 14.50 30.68
CA GLU A 216 -34.80 15.38 30.11
C GLU A 216 -35.24 14.93 28.71
N ASN A 217 -34.38 14.20 27.99
CA ASN A 217 -34.60 13.78 26.60
C ASN A 217 -34.72 12.25 26.45
N ILE A 218 -35.32 11.56 27.43
CA ILE A 218 -35.39 10.08 27.48
C ILE A 218 -36.07 9.44 26.25
N SER A 219 -36.95 10.16 25.56
CA SER A 219 -37.61 9.70 24.33
C SER A 219 -36.65 9.60 23.14
N SER A 220 -35.63 10.45 23.10
CA SER A 220 -34.58 10.47 22.07
C SER A 220 -33.32 9.72 22.52
N PHE A 221 -33.05 9.71 23.82
CA PHE A 221 -31.91 9.03 24.43
C PHE A 221 -32.41 7.96 25.39
N GLY A 222 -32.73 6.80 24.82
CA GLY A 222 -33.36 5.70 25.56
C GLY A 222 -32.57 5.19 26.77
N ARG A 223 -33.26 4.46 27.63
CA ARG A 223 -32.74 3.90 28.89
C ARG A 223 -31.43 3.11 28.71
N ASP A 224 -31.31 2.35 27.63
CA ASP A 224 -30.13 1.50 27.40
C ASP A 224 -28.88 2.35 27.12
N ASN A 225 -29.02 3.42 26.34
CA ASN A 225 -27.94 4.37 26.08
C ASN A 225 -27.51 5.10 27.37
N TYR A 226 -28.48 5.48 28.20
CA TYR A 226 -28.23 6.08 29.52
C TYR A 226 -27.39 5.17 30.40
N ILE A 227 -27.78 3.90 30.52
CA ILE A 227 -27.09 2.93 31.37
C ILE A 227 -25.71 2.57 30.79
N ALA A 228 -25.57 2.47 29.47
CA ALA A 228 -24.27 2.30 28.83
C ALA A 228 -23.31 3.46 29.16
N CYS A 229 -23.78 4.71 29.13
CA CYS A 229 -22.98 5.87 29.54
C CYS A 229 -22.57 5.82 31.03
N CYS A 230 -23.46 5.39 31.93
CA CYS A 230 -23.10 5.16 33.33
C CYS A 230 -21.98 4.12 33.45
N LEU A 231 -22.10 2.99 32.74
CA LEU A 231 -21.13 1.91 32.77
C LEU A 231 -19.78 2.33 32.18
N PHE A 232 -19.75 3.16 31.13
CA PHE A 232 -18.50 3.71 30.60
C PHE A 232 -17.75 4.54 31.64
N LEU A 233 -18.46 5.37 32.41
CA LEU A 233 -17.84 6.17 33.47
C LEU A 233 -17.35 5.30 34.64
N MET A 234 -18.13 4.28 35.03
CA MET A 234 -17.79 3.44 36.18
C MET A 234 -16.67 2.44 35.88
N LEU A 235 -16.66 1.85 34.68
CA LEU A 235 -15.76 0.73 34.33
C LEU A 235 -14.52 1.20 33.56
N GLY A 236 -14.55 2.38 32.95
CA GLY A 236 -13.42 2.91 32.18
C GLY A 236 -13.06 2.08 30.93
N VAL A 237 -13.98 1.25 30.45
CA VAL A 237 -13.77 0.36 29.30
C VAL A 237 -13.97 1.05 27.95
N ARG A 238 -13.42 0.48 26.89
CA ARG A 238 -13.65 0.99 25.53
C ARG A 238 -15.10 0.76 25.09
N LYS A 239 -15.60 1.64 24.23
CA LYS A 239 -16.95 1.56 23.65
C LYS A 239 -17.28 0.16 23.11
N SER A 240 -16.42 -0.39 22.25
CA SER A 240 -16.63 -1.71 21.65
C SER A 240 -16.55 -2.86 22.66
N GLU A 241 -15.79 -2.70 23.74
CA GLU A 241 -15.69 -3.73 24.78
C GLU A 241 -17.02 -3.88 25.51
N LEU A 242 -17.68 -2.78 25.87
CA LEU A 242 -18.99 -2.82 26.52
C LEU A 242 -20.14 -3.15 25.55
N CYS A 243 -20.20 -2.47 24.40
CA CYS A 243 -21.34 -2.61 23.48
C CYS A 243 -21.42 -4.00 22.81
N GLU A 244 -20.31 -4.73 22.74
CA GLU A 244 -20.27 -6.08 22.16
C GLU A 244 -20.10 -7.16 23.25
N ALA A 245 -20.25 -6.80 24.53
CA ALA A 245 -20.10 -7.71 25.65
C ALA A 245 -21.13 -8.84 25.62
N LYS A 246 -20.69 -10.04 25.97
CA LYS A 246 -21.57 -11.23 26.02
C LYS A 246 -21.90 -11.56 27.47
N TRP A 247 -23.12 -12.02 27.72
CA TRP A 247 -23.54 -12.45 29.05
C TRP A 247 -22.63 -13.52 29.67
N SER A 248 -22.10 -14.43 28.87
CA SER A 248 -21.15 -15.45 29.31
C SER A 248 -19.83 -14.88 29.85
N GLU A 249 -19.55 -13.60 29.63
CA GLU A 249 -18.36 -12.93 30.16
C GLU A 249 -18.59 -12.41 31.59
N PHE A 250 -19.84 -12.32 32.05
CA PHE A 250 -20.18 -11.75 33.36
C PHE A 250 -20.44 -12.87 34.39
N ASP A 251 -19.61 -12.91 35.42
CA ASP A 251 -19.86 -13.65 36.64
C ASP A 251 -20.48 -12.68 37.66
N LEU A 252 -21.80 -12.56 37.61
CA LEU A 252 -22.53 -11.63 38.47
C LEU A 252 -22.55 -12.07 39.94
N ASP A 253 -22.35 -13.37 40.21
CA ASP A 253 -22.31 -13.91 41.57
C ASP A 253 -21.04 -13.45 42.29
N ASN A 254 -19.91 -13.41 41.57
CA ASN A 254 -18.64 -12.89 42.08
C ASN A 254 -18.41 -11.40 41.76
N ALA A 255 -19.37 -10.75 41.09
CA ALA A 255 -19.27 -9.37 40.60
C ALA A 255 -18.02 -9.15 39.71
N LEU A 256 -17.79 -10.03 38.75
CA LEU A 256 -16.66 -9.97 37.82
C LEU A 256 -17.13 -9.94 36.36
N TRP A 257 -16.41 -9.20 35.54
CA TRP A 257 -16.52 -9.26 34.07
C TRP A 257 -15.19 -9.70 33.47
N HIS A 258 -15.19 -10.87 32.82
CA HIS A 258 -14.03 -11.47 32.18
C HIS A 258 -14.00 -11.10 30.70
N LEU A 259 -13.18 -10.11 30.34
CA LEU A 259 -13.00 -9.68 28.96
C LEU A 259 -11.97 -10.59 28.26
N PRO A 260 -12.38 -11.39 27.26
CA PRO A 260 -11.51 -12.38 26.64
C PRO A 260 -10.51 -11.73 25.68
N LYS A 261 -9.35 -12.37 25.50
CA LYS A 261 -8.23 -11.86 24.69
C LYS A 261 -8.62 -11.57 23.24
N GLU A 262 -9.57 -12.32 22.69
CA GLU A 262 -10.03 -12.22 21.30
C GLU A 262 -10.73 -10.88 21.00
N ARG A 263 -11.29 -10.24 22.03
CA ARG A 263 -11.98 -8.95 21.92
C ARG A 263 -11.08 -7.77 22.28
N MET A 264 -9.87 -8.06 22.73
CA MET A 264 -8.95 -7.05 23.22
C MET A 264 -7.97 -6.62 22.14
N LYS A 265 -7.86 -5.30 21.94
CA LYS A 265 -6.93 -4.70 20.99
C LYS A 265 -5.47 -5.09 21.27
N THR A 266 -5.13 -5.38 22.52
CA THR A 266 -3.79 -5.75 22.99
C THR A 266 -3.56 -7.26 23.06
N GLY A 267 -4.60 -8.09 22.91
CA GLY A 267 -4.51 -9.56 22.98
C GLY A 267 -4.26 -10.14 24.39
N VAL A 268 -4.36 -9.34 25.45
CA VAL A 268 -4.18 -9.77 26.85
C VAL A 268 -5.53 -9.75 27.54
N PRO A 269 -6.05 -10.85 28.11
CA PRO A 269 -7.35 -10.86 28.78
C PRO A 269 -7.32 -10.01 30.06
N ILE A 270 -8.45 -9.38 30.39
CA ILE A 270 -8.59 -8.56 31.61
C ILE A 270 -9.85 -9.00 32.36
N THR A 271 -9.75 -9.06 33.69
CA THR A 271 -10.92 -9.21 34.56
C THR A 271 -11.21 -7.86 35.23
N ILE A 272 -12.44 -7.40 35.11
CA ILE A 272 -12.91 -6.10 35.59
C ILE A 272 -13.88 -6.35 36.75
N PRO A 273 -13.58 -5.85 37.96
CA PRO A 273 -14.53 -5.89 39.07
C PRO A 273 -15.76 -5.03 38.78
N LEU A 274 -16.94 -5.56 39.05
CA LEU A 274 -18.21 -4.84 38.91
C LEU A 274 -18.54 -4.13 40.23
N PRO A 275 -18.60 -2.78 40.25
CA PRO A 275 -19.05 -2.08 41.45
C PRO A 275 -20.50 -2.43 41.79
N SER A 276 -20.91 -2.22 43.03
CA SER A 276 -22.26 -2.59 43.51
C SER A 276 -23.39 -2.04 42.62
N GLN A 277 -23.21 -0.82 42.12
CA GLN A 277 -24.09 -0.11 41.18
C GLN A 277 -24.22 -0.81 39.81
N ALA A 278 -23.20 -1.59 39.43
CA ALA A 278 -23.11 -2.39 38.21
C ALA A 278 -23.18 -3.91 38.48
N SER A 279 -23.62 -4.33 39.67
CA SER A 279 -23.83 -5.75 40.01
C SER A 279 -25.31 -6.12 40.17
N ASN A 280 -26.19 -5.11 40.23
CA ASN A 280 -27.59 -5.30 40.53
C ASN A 280 -28.38 -5.76 39.28
N ARG A 281 -29.43 -6.59 39.48
CA ARG A 281 -30.25 -7.20 38.40
C ARG A 281 -30.92 -6.19 37.45
N SER A 282 -30.87 -4.89 37.74
CA SER A 282 -31.24 -3.80 36.84
C SER A 282 -30.40 -3.73 35.55
N LEU A 283 -29.21 -4.35 35.51
CA LEU A 283 -28.41 -4.52 34.29
C LEU A 283 -28.95 -5.57 33.32
N TYR A 284 -29.73 -6.53 33.83
CA TYR A 284 -30.26 -7.64 33.03
C TYR A 284 -31.11 -7.13 31.86
N GLY A 285 -31.93 -6.11 32.07
CA GLY A 285 -32.80 -5.56 31.00
C GLY A 285 -32.05 -4.79 29.91
N VAL A 286 -30.96 -4.09 30.25
CA VAL A 286 -30.21 -3.23 29.32
C VAL A 286 -29.32 -4.01 28.38
N LEU A 287 -28.72 -5.08 28.90
CA LEU A 287 -27.74 -5.88 28.16
C LEU A 287 -28.38 -7.09 27.44
N THR A 288 -29.64 -7.47 27.75
CA THR A 288 -30.39 -8.52 27.03
C THR A 288 -31.26 -8.00 25.90
N GLY A 289 -31.60 -6.70 25.87
CA GLY A 289 -32.67 -6.18 25.01
C GLY A 289 -34.06 -6.78 25.34
N GLN A 290 -34.18 -7.57 26.41
CA GLN A 290 -35.46 -8.08 26.90
C GLN A 290 -35.95 -7.16 28.01
N ILE A 291 -36.78 -6.20 27.61
CA ILE A 291 -37.64 -5.46 28.52
C ILE A 291 -38.69 -6.46 29.01
N ASN A 292 -38.54 -6.95 30.24
CA ASN A 292 -39.70 -7.51 30.95
C ASN A 292 -40.68 -6.36 31.20
N SER A 293 -41.84 -6.48 30.57
CA SER A 293 -43.09 -5.77 30.88
C SER A 293 -43.44 -5.83 32.36
#